data_AF-A0A4R9M1L7-F1
#
_entry.id   AF-A0A4R9M1L7-F1
#
_cell.length_a   1.000
_cell.length_b   1.000
_cell.length_c   1.000
_cell.angle_alpha   90.00
_cell.angle_beta   90.00
_cell.angle_gamma   90.00
#
_symmetry.space_group_name_H-M   'P 1'
#
loop_
_entity.id
_entity.type
_entity.pdbx_description
1 polymer ?
#
loop_
_entity_poly.entity_id
_entity_poly.type
_entity_poly.pdbx_seq_one_letter_code
_entity_poly.pdbx_strand_id
1 'polypeptide(L)'
;MIEISKDYELKSFGRFSEDFAFPVPFKDRAAELTRCFKEIGSDYLNHLGDDGKVTGLEKKSLVQKMEDLLLIVIMLRRIDFAPGQDNVLIEKSNQSFRLELRFIDKAIWSMSGIMQPEYQMKNRNFKDWFNNQLSADIKKFISLYGEAVADKVLTPEEKSVLCYQLDILVIEIIEMIVYVERFMLFL
;
A
#
# COMPACT_ATOMS: atom_id res chain seq x y z
N MET A 1 -8.31 -0.10 -9.10
CA MET A 1 -7.44 -0.14 -10.28
C MET A 1 -6.68 1.16 -10.38
N ILE A 2 -5.35 1.07 -10.22
CA ILE A 2 -4.43 2.17 -10.46
C ILE A 2 -4.17 2.25 -11.97
N GLU A 3 -4.50 3.40 -12.54
CA GLU A 3 -4.17 3.74 -13.90
C GLU A 3 -2.75 4.32 -13.94
N ILE A 4 -1.91 3.76 -14.81
CA ILE A 4 -0.54 4.22 -15.03
C ILE A 4 -0.46 4.75 -16.46
N SER A 5 -0.13 6.03 -16.64
CA SER A 5 0.07 6.63 -17.96
C SER A 5 1.40 6.20 -18.58
N LYS A 6 1.65 6.58 -19.84
CA LYS A 6 2.96 6.36 -20.48
C LYS A 6 4.08 7.19 -19.83
N ASP A 7 3.70 8.34 -19.27
CA ASP A 7 4.59 9.30 -18.62
C ASP A 7 4.68 9.06 -17.11
N TYR A 8 4.28 7.87 -16.65
CA TYR A 8 4.26 7.47 -15.23
C TYR A 8 3.45 8.41 -14.32
N GLU A 9 2.42 9.04 -14.89
CA GLU A 9 1.33 9.62 -14.09
C GLU A 9 0.46 8.48 -13.54
N LEU A 10 0.12 8.58 -12.26
CA LEU A 10 -0.65 7.58 -11.53
C LEU A 10 -1.99 8.18 -11.14
N LYS A 11 -3.08 7.45 -11.38
CA LYS A 11 -4.42 7.85 -10.93
C LYS A 11 -5.16 6.66 -10.37
N SER A 12 -5.88 6.88 -9.29
CA SER A 12 -6.82 5.89 -8.75
C SER A 12 -7.95 6.61 -8.05
N PHE A 13 -9.13 5.99 -8.03
CA PHE A 13 -10.27 6.47 -7.27
C PHE A 13 -11.05 5.27 -6.76
N GLY A 14 -11.72 5.46 -5.64
CA GLY A 14 -12.50 4.38 -5.06
C GLY A 14 -13.38 4.81 -3.90
N ARG A 15 -14.09 3.81 -3.39
CA ARG A 15 -14.92 3.93 -2.20
C ARG A 15 -14.53 2.83 -1.22
N PHE A 16 -14.37 3.16 0.05
CA PHE A 16 -14.22 2.17 1.12
C PHE A 16 -15.52 1.40 1.29
N SER A 17 -15.45 0.09 1.53
CA SER A 17 -16.67 -0.66 1.89
C SER A 17 -17.28 -0.06 3.16
N GLU A 18 -18.60 0.04 3.18
CA GLU A 18 -19.35 0.55 4.33
C GLU A 18 -19.12 -0.30 5.58
N ASP A 19 -18.85 -1.60 5.40
CA ASP A 19 -18.53 -2.55 6.46
C ASP A 19 -17.29 -2.12 7.29
N PHE A 20 -16.38 -1.38 6.67
CA PHE A 20 -15.15 -0.90 7.29
C PHE A 20 -15.17 0.58 7.65
N ALA A 21 -16.23 1.32 7.28
CA ALA A 21 -16.38 2.75 7.57
C ALA A 21 -16.69 3.03 9.05
N PHE A 22 -16.93 1.99 9.85
CA PHE A 22 -17.16 2.10 11.28
C PHE A 22 -15.83 2.10 12.07
N PRO A 23 -15.66 2.95 13.10
CA PRO A 23 -14.41 3.04 13.87
C PRO A 23 -14.06 1.78 14.67
N VAL A 24 -15.06 0.98 15.05
CA VAL A 24 -14.95 -0.04 16.11
C VAL A 24 -14.21 -1.35 15.72
N PRO A 25 -14.07 -1.78 14.46
CA PRO A 25 -13.31 -2.99 14.12
C PRO A 25 -11.90 -2.69 13.56
N PHE A 26 -11.11 -1.80 14.20
CA PHE A 26 -9.70 -1.59 13.80
C PHE A 26 -8.88 -2.89 13.85
N LYS A 27 -9.10 -3.70 14.90
CA LYS A 27 -8.44 -5.00 15.05
C LYS A 27 -8.72 -5.89 13.83
N ASP A 28 -9.92 -5.82 13.28
CA ASP A 28 -10.30 -6.58 12.11
C ASP A 28 -9.63 -6.02 10.85
N ARG A 29 -9.49 -4.70 10.72
CA ARG A 29 -8.70 -4.08 9.63
C ARG A 29 -7.21 -4.45 9.69
N ALA A 30 -6.61 -4.52 10.88
CA ALA A 30 -5.22 -4.96 11.05
C ALA A 30 -5.04 -6.47 10.79
N ALA A 31 -6.02 -7.29 11.17
CA ALA A 31 -6.07 -8.70 10.82
C ALA A 31 -6.19 -8.90 9.31
N GLU A 32 -7.04 -8.08 8.67
CA GLU A 32 -7.25 -8.07 7.22
C GLU A 32 -5.99 -7.66 6.46
N LEU A 33 -5.26 -6.64 6.92
CA LEU A 33 -3.93 -6.29 6.41
C LEU A 33 -2.99 -7.51 6.40
N THR A 34 -2.95 -8.24 7.52
CA THR A 34 -2.10 -9.43 7.67
C THR A 34 -2.57 -10.57 6.77
N ARG A 35 -3.89 -10.76 6.62
CA ARG A 35 -4.49 -11.76 5.75
C ARG A 35 -4.14 -11.49 4.29
N CYS A 36 -4.42 -10.29 3.79
CA CYS A 36 -4.11 -9.87 2.42
C CYS A 36 -2.61 -9.99 2.12
N PHE A 37 -1.73 -9.58 3.03
CA PHE A 37 -0.30 -9.76 2.87
C PHE A 37 0.11 -11.23 2.71
N LYS A 38 -0.42 -12.12 3.57
CA LYS A 38 -0.15 -13.57 3.47
C LYS A 38 -0.69 -14.18 2.18
N GLU A 39 -1.83 -13.71 1.69
CA GLU A 39 -2.43 -14.17 0.44
C GLU A 39 -1.63 -13.76 -0.79
N ILE A 40 -1.04 -12.57 -0.79
CA ILE A 40 -0.09 -12.18 -1.84
C ILE A 40 1.14 -13.10 -1.81
N GLY A 41 1.69 -13.33 -0.61
CA GLY A 41 2.83 -14.22 -0.44
C GLY A 41 2.54 -15.66 -0.88
N SER A 42 1.38 -16.20 -0.52
CA SER A 42 0.98 -17.55 -0.91
C SER A 42 0.78 -17.67 -2.42
N ASP A 43 0.05 -16.74 -3.05
CA ASP A 43 -0.16 -16.80 -4.50
C ASP A 43 1.17 -16.66 -5.24
N TYR A 44 1.99 -15.68 -4.87
CA TYR A 44 3.28 -15.48 -5.51
C TYR A 44 4.23 -16.68 -5.33
N LEU A 45 4.25 -17.33 -4.17
CA LEU A 45 5.04 -18.53 -3.93
C LEU A 45 4.46 -19.77 -4.64
N ASN A 46 3.14 -19.85 -4.81
CA ASN A 46 2.46 -20.93 -5.51
C ASN A 46 2.59 -20.81 -7.05
N HIS A 47 2.69 -19.59 -7.58
CA HIS A 47 2.87 -19.33 -9.01
C HIS A 47 4.35 -19.34 -9.45
N LEU A 48 5.30 -19.25 -8.52
CA LEU A 48 6.74 -19.42 -8.77
C LEU A 48 7.23 -20.86 -8.55
N GLY A 49 6.36 -21.85 -8.78
CA GLY A 49 6.73 -23.25 -8.89
C GLY A 49 7.34 -23.52 -10.27
N ASP A 50 8.67 -23.64 -10.31
CA ASP A 50 9.51 -24.33 -11.31
C ASP A 50 10.18 -23.58 -12.48
N ASP A 51 9.76 -22.38 -12.92
CA ASP A 51 10.42 -21.74 -14.09
C ASP A 51 10.75 -20.24 -13.97
N GLY A 52 10.30 -19.57 -12.91
CA GLY A 52 10.56 -18.15 -12.68
C GLY A 52 9.75 -17.21 -13.58
N LYS A 53 8.67 -17.68 -14.21
CA LYS A 53 7.89 -16.95 -15.21
C LYS A 53 6.50 -16.66 -14.65
N VAL A 54 5.98 -15.47 -14.93
CA VAL A 54 4.62 -15.05 -14.51
C VAL A 54 3.81 -14.77 -15.76
N THR A 55 2.70 -15.47 -15.93
CA THR A 55 1.76 -15.27 -17.04
C THR A 55 0.98 -13.96 -16.88
N GLY A 56 0.36 -13.47 -17.96
CA GLY A 56 -0.45 -12.26 -17.91
C GLY A 56 -1.63 -12.32 -16.92
N LEU A 57 -2.20 -13.50 -16.69
CA LEU A 57 -3.28 -13.70 -15.71
C LEU A 57 -2.77 -13.64 -14.27
N GLU A 58 -1.64 -14.27 -13.98
CA GLU A 58 -1.01 -14.26 -12.66
C GLU A 58 -0.55 -12.85 -12.28
N LYS A 59 0.00 -12.10 -13.23
CA LYS A 59 0.32 -10.69 -13.05
C LYS A 59 -0.90 -9.86 -12.65
N LYS A 60 -2.01 -10.01 -13.38
CA LYS A 60 -3.25 -9.28 -13.09
C LYS A 60 -3.79 -9.62 -11.70
N SER A 61 -3.74 -10.90 -11.31
CA SER A 61 -4.10 -11.35 -9.97
C SER A 61 -3.21 -10.71 -8.90
N LEU A 62 -1.90 -10.71 -9.10
CA LEU A 62 -0.93 -10.11 -8.19
C LEU A 62 -1.16 -8.61 -8.01
N VAL A 63 -1.38 -7.87 -9.11
CA VAL A 63 -1.69 -6.44 -9.06
C VAL A 63 -2.99 -6.19 -8.30
N GLN A 64 -4.06 -6.95 -8.59
CA GLN A 64 -5.33 -6.80 -7.88
C GLN A 64 -5.14 -6.98 -6.36
N LYS A 65 -4.42 -8.01 -5.93
CA LYS A 65 -4.18 -8.23 -4.49
C LYS A 65 -3.33 -7.14 -3.85
N MET A 66 -2.36 -6.58 -4.57
CA MET A 66 -1.59 -5.43 -4.09
C MET A 66 -2.47 -4.18 -3.97
N GLU A 67 -3.41 -3.97 -4.88
CA GLU A 67 -4.39 -2.89 -4.78
C GLU A 67 -5.34 -3.07 -3.59
N ASP A 68 -5.76 -4.31 -3.31
CA ASP A 68 -6.58 -4.62 -2.13
C ASP A 68 -5.80 -4.32 -0.83
N LEU A 69 -4.52 -4.70 -0.79
CA LEU A 69 -3.62 -4.36 0.32
C LEU A 69 -3.47 -2.85 0.47
N LEU A 70 -3.23 -2.12 -0.63
CA LEU A 70 -3.14 -0.66 -0.63
C LEU A 70 -4.41 -0.01 -0.08
N LEU A 71 -5.58 -0.50 -0.49
CA LEU A 71 -6.86 0.00 -0.02
C LEU A 71 -6.98 -0.10 1.51
N ILE A 72 -6.59 -1.24 2.08
CA ILE A 72 -6.59 -1.44 3.55
C ILE A 72 -5.64 -0.45 4.23
N VAL A 73 -4.43 -0.23 3.69
CA VAL A 73 -3.46 0.73 4.23
C VAL A 73 -4.02 2.16 4.20
N ILE A 74 -4.61 2.58 3.08
CA ILE A 74 -5.24 3.91 2.94
C ILE A 74 -6.41 4.06 3.92
N MET A 75 -7.21 3.00 4.11
CA MET A 75 -8.32 2.98 5.05
C MET A 75 -7.85 3.14 6.50
N LEU A 76 -6.85 2.37 6.93
CA LEU A 76 -6.25 2.50 8.26
C LEU A 76 -5.79 3.94 8.49
N ARG A 77 -5.11 4.52 7.51
CA ARG A 77 -4.62 5.90 7.60
C ARG A 77 -5.76 6.90 7.78
N ARG A 78 -6.80 6.82 6.93
CA ARG A 78 -7.90 7.78 6.94
C ARG A 78 -8.82 7.58 8.15
N ILE A 79 -9.26 6.36 8.44
CA ILE A 79 -10.32 6.11 9.42
C ILE A 79 -9.76 6.12 10.84
N ASP A 80 -8.59 5.53 11.05
CA ASP A 80 -8.10 5.22 12.40
C ASP A 80 -7.11 6.24 12.94
N PHE A 81 -6.25 6.78 12.07
CA PHE A 81 -5.14 7.63 12.52
C PHE A 81 -5.29 9.10 12.13
N ALA A 82 -5.90 9.42 10.98
CA ALA A 82 -6.03 10.79 10.49
C ALA A 82 -7.42 11.12 9.87
N PRO A 83 -8.54 10.97 10.61
CA PRO A 83 -9.89 11.20 10.09
C PRO A 83 -10.22 12.64 9.69
N GLY A 84 -9.42 13.62 10.12
CA GLY A 84 -9.56 15.03 9.74
C GLY A 84 -8.61 15.49 8.64
N GLN A 85 -7.74 14.61 8.12
CA GLN A 85 -6.78 14.99 7.08
C GLN A 85 -7.32 14.62 5.72
N ASP A 86 -7.85 15.60 4.99
CA ASP A 86 -8.50 15.39 3.69
C ASP A 86 -7.53 15.36 2.51
N ASN A 87 -6.34 15.96 2.65
CA ASN A 87 -5.30 15.93 1.63
C ASN A 87 -3.97 15.50 2.25
N VAL A 88 -3.28 14.60 1.57
CA VAL A 88 -2.01 14.02 2.01
C VAL A 88 -1.05 14.04 0.85
N LEU A 89 0.13 14.62 1.05
CA LEU A 89 1.25 14.51 0.12
C LEU A 89 2.25 13.49 0.66
N ILE A 90 2.60 12.50 -0.15
CA ILE A 90 3.59 11.46 0.16
C ILE A 90 4.69 11.56 -0.88
N GLU A 91 5.94 11.62 -0.43
CA GLU A 91 7.10 11.82 -1.31
C GLU A 91 8.22 10.83 -1.00
N LYS A 92 8.93 10.38 -2.04
CA LYS A 92 10.11 9.51 -1.95
C LYS A 92 11.21 10.00 -2.88
N SER A 93 12.46 9.68 -2.53
CA SER A 93 13.65 9.97 -3.34
C SER A 93 13.77 11.44 -3.76
N ASN A 94 13.81 12.36 -2.80
CA ASN A 94 13.92 13.81 -3.05
C ASN A 94 12.84 14.32 -4.03
N GLN A 95 11.58 13.94 -3.82
CA GLN A 95 10.41 14.38 -4.61
C GLN A 95 10.38 13.86 -6.06
N SER A 96 11.29 12.97 -6.45
CA SER A 96 11.23 12.32 -7.76
C SER A 96 10.09 11.29 -7.86
N PHE A 97 9.51 10.86 -6.73
CA PHE A 97 8.24 10.16 -6.71
C PHE A 97 7.29 10.84 -5.72
N ARG A 98 6.15 11.31 -6.21
CA ARG A 98 5.12 12.01 -5.42
C ARG A 98 3.75 11.40 -5.62
N LEU A 99 3.01 11.34 -4.53
CA LEU A 99 1.62 10.91 -4.48
C LEU A 99 0.81 11.91 -3.67
N GLU A 100 -0.39 12.20 -4.13
CA GLU A 100 -1.40 12.97 -3.42
C GLU A 100 -2.61 12.07 -3.19
N LEU A 101 -2.97 11.86 -1.93
CA LEU A 101 -4.24 11.25 -1.54
C LEU A 101 -5.22 12.35 -1.17
N ARG A 102 -6.43 12.29 -1.75
CA ARG A 102 -7.54 13.16 -1.38
C ARG A 102 -8.72 12.34 -0.89
N PHE A 103 -9.31 12.78 0.21
CA PHE A 103 -10.50 12.21 0.81
C PHE A 103 -11.63 13.23 0.70
N ILE A 104 -12.59 12.96 -0.18
CA ILE A 104 -13.66 13.91 -0.52
C ILE A 104 -14.81 13.77 0.47
N ASP A 105 -15.12 12.53 0.87
CA ASP A 105 -16.12 12.16 1.86
C ASP A 105 -15.56 11.02 2.73
N LYS A 106 -16.21 10.70 3.86
CA LYS A 106 -15.76 9.63 4.80
C LYS A 106 -15.43 8.29 4.14
N ALA A 107 -16.03 8.00 2.97
CA ALA A 107 -15.80 6.77 2.23
C ALA A 107 -15.16 6.96 0.85
N ILE A 108 -15.07 8.17 0.30
CA ILE A 108 -14.60 8.40 -1.07
C ILE A 108 -13.17 8.91 -1.05
N TRP A 109 -12.31 8.27 -1.83
CA TRP A 109 -10.92 8.65 -1.96
C TRP A 109 -10.47 8.70 -3.42
N SER A 110 -9.46 9.53 -3.68
CA SER A 110 -8.73 9.57 -4.94
C SER A 110 -7.24 9.69 -4.68
N MET A 111 -6.45 9.17 -5.59
CA MET A 111 -5.00 9.29 -5.62
C MET A 111 -4.57 9.84 -6.96
N SER A 112 -3.67 10.80 -6.93
CA SER A 112 -2.88 11.22 -8.09
C SER A 112 -1.40 11.12 -7.78
N GLY A 113 -0.57 10.84 -8.75
CA GLY A 113 0.86 10.71 -8.53
C GLY A 113 1.68 10.86 -9.79
N ILE A 114 2.98 11.04 -9.62
CA ILE A 114 3.94 11.12 -10.71
C ILE A 114 5.28 10.54 -10.28
N MET A 115 5.85 9.69 -11.13
CA MET A 115 7.25 9.27 -11.04
C MET A 115 8.04 10.05 -12.09
N GLN A 116 8.93 10.92 -11.63
CA GLN A 116 9.77 11.73 -12.52
C GLN A 116 10.75 10.84 -13.31
N PRO A 117 11.20 11.27 -14.51
CA PRO A 117 12.13 10.50 -15.33
C PRO A 117 13.43 10.10 -14.63
N GLU A 118 13.92 10.93 -13.69
CA GLU A 118 15.12 10.67 -12.88
C GLU A 118 14.91 9.65 -11.76
N TYR A 119 13.67 9.25 -11.48
CA TYR A 119 13.37 8.26 -10.45
C TYR A 119 13.92 6.89 -10.86
N GLN A 120 14.74 6.31 -9.98
CA GLN A 120 15.27 4.97 -10.17
C GLN A 120 14.69 4.01 -9.13
N MET A 121 13.91 3.03 -9.62
CA MET A 121 13.49 1.90 -8.80
C MET A 121 14.72 1.11 -8.36
N LYS A 122 14.93 1.06 -7.04
CA LYS A 122 16.12 0.41 -6.45
C LYS A 122 16.01 -1.11 -6.48
N ASN A 123 14.80 -1.64 -6.28
CA ASN A 123 14.54 -3.07 -6.22
C ASN A 123 14.15 -3.60 -7.60
N ARG A 124 14.88 -4.60 -8.07
CA ARG A 124 14.64 -5.26 -9.38
C ARG A 124 14.16 -6.70 -9.26
N ASN A 125 13.99 -7.21 -8.04
CA ASN A 125 13.48 -8.54 -7.77
C ASN A 125 12.28 -8.40 -6.84
N PHE A 126 11.08 -8.73 -7.35
CA PHE A 126 9.85 -8.62 -6.58
C PHE A 126 9.84 -9.54 -5.35
N LYS A 127 10.39 -10.76 -5.46
CA LYS A 127 10.43 -11.71 -4.35
C LYS A 127 11.21 -11.15 -3.17
N ASP A 128 12.41 -10.62 -3.42
CA ASP A 128 13.25 -10.07 -2.37
C ASP A 128 12.65 -8.78 -1.81
N TRP A 129 12.10 -7.94 -2.70
CA TRP A 129 11.40 -6.72 -2.30
C TRP A 129 10.24 -7.02 -1.37
N PHE A 130 9.35 -7.94 -1.76
CA PHE A 130 8.19 -8.35 -0.98
C PHE A 130 8.58 -8.96 0.37
N ASN A 131 9.54 -9.90 0.37
CA ASN A 131 9.90 -10.66 1.57
C ASN A 131 10.76 -9.89 2.57
N ASN A 132 11.62 -8.99 2.10
CA ASN A 132 12.60 -8.32 2.95
C ASN A 132 12.19 -6.89 3.30
N GLN A 133 11.63 -6.14 2.35
CA GLN A 133 11.28 -4.73 2.58
C GLN A 133 9.81 -4.59 2.97
N LEU A 134 8.86 -4.99 2.12
CA LEU A 134 7.43 -4.82 2.43
C LEU A 134 7.02 -5.58 3.70
N SER A 135 7.51 -6.82 3.86
CA SER A 135 7.35 -7.61 5.08
C SER A 135 7.89 -6.91 6.33
N ALA A 136 9.05 -6.26 6.23
CA ALA A 136 9.64 -5.54 7.36
C ALA A 136 8.83 -4.29 7.69
N ASP A 137 8.36 -3.54 6.69
CA ASP A 137 7.54 -2.35 6.90
C ASP A 137 6.17 -2.67 7.51
N ILE A 138 5.55 -3.79 7.11
CA ILE A 138 4.29 -4.26 7.72
C ILE A 138 4.54 -4.70 9.17
N LYS A 139 5.60 -5.47 9.45
CA LYS A 139 5.95 -5.87 10.82
C LYS A 139 6.23 -4.66 11.71
N LYS A 140 6.93 -3.66 11.16
CA LYS A 140 7.22 -2.40 11.86
C LYS A 140 5.92 -1.66 12.20
N PHE A 141 4.98 -1.54 11.26
CA PHE A 141 3.67 -0.96 11.54
C PHE A 141 2.93 -1.70 12.66
N ILE A 142 2.90 -3.04 12.61
CA ILE A 142 2.24 -3.86 13.64
C ILE A 142 2.89 -3.67 15.01
N SER A 143 4.23 -3.58 15.09
CA SER A 143 4.95 -3.32 16.34
C SER A 143 4.63 -1.94 16.91
N LEU A 144 4.76 -0.89 16.10
CA LEU A 144 4.45 0.49 16.49
C LEU A 144 3.03 0.62 17.02
N TYR A 145 2.09 -0.06 16.35
CA TYR A 145 0.71 -0.09 16.81
C TYR A 145 0.57 -0.83 18.15
N GLY A 146 1.16 -2.02 18.27
CA GLY A 146 1.10 -2.83 19.49
C GLY A 146 1.64 -2.10 20.73
N GLU A 147 2.70 -1.31 20.53
CA GLU A 147 3.27 -0.43 21.55
C GLU A 147 2.28 0.71 21.91
N ALA A 148 1.75 1.41 20.91
CA ALA A 148 0.88 2.57 21.12
C ALA A 148 -0.50 2.24 21.73
N VAL A 149 -0.97 0.99 21.64
CA VAL A 149 -2.24 0.56 22.26
C VAL A 149 -2.08 -0.11 23.62
N ALA A 150 -0.85 -0.32 24.10
CA ALA A 150 -0.59 -0.90 25.42
C ALA A 150 -1.30 -0.11 26.52
N ASP A 151 -1.33 1.22 26.39
CA ASP A 151 -1.94 2.15 27.35
C ASP A 151 -3.41 2.50 27.05
N LYS A 152 -4.02 1.82 26.06
CA LYS A 152 -5.43 1.96 25.62
C LYS A 152 -5.83 3.35 25.11
N VAL A 153 -4.90 4.30 25.01
CA VAL A 153 -5.12 5.65 24.49
C VAL A 153 -3.99 6.00 23.55
N LEU A 154 -4.32 6.21 22.27
CA LEU A 154 -3.39 6.67 21.24
C LEU A 154 -3.23 8.19 21.32
N THR A 155 -2.03 8.64 21.64
CA THR A 155 -1.62 10.04 21.63
C THR A 155 -1.54 10.61 20.20
N PRO A 156 -1.63 11.94 20.01
CA PRO A 156 -1.41 12.58 18.71
C PRO A 156 -0.05 12.23 18.08
N GLU A 157 1.00 12.13 18.90
CA GLU A 157 2.35 11.80 18.48
C GLU A 157 2.42 10.38 17.92
N GLU A 158 1.84 9.40 18.60
CA GLU A 158 1.77 8.00 18.13
C GLU A 158 0.96 7.88 16.83
N LYS A 159 -0.16 8.60 16.72
CA LYS A 159 -0.94 8.66 15.49
C LYS A 159 -0.14 9.23 14.33
N SER A 160 0.67 10.25 14.57
CA SER A 160 1.56 10.83 13.56
C SER A 160 2.61 9.82 13.09
N VAL A 161 3.24 9.10 14.01
CA VAL A 161 4.22 8.03 13.69
C VAL A 161 3.57 6.91 12.88
N LEU A 162 2.36 6.49 13.25
CA LEU A 162 1.61 5.46 12.53
C LEU A 162 1.19 5.93 11.14
N CYS A 163 0.73 7.18 11.00
CA CYS A 163 0.44 7.78 9.69
C CYS A 163 1.68 7.78 8.79
N TYR A 164 2.82 8.19 9.31
CA TYR A 164 4.08 8.20 8.56
C TYR A 164 4.48 6.79 8.10
N GLN A 165 4.33 5.78 8.95
CA GLN A 165 4.62 4.39 8.55
C GLN A 165 3.62 3.88 7.51
N LEU A 166 2.35 4.27 7.58
CA LEU A 166 1.36 3.96 6.56
C LEU A 166 1.66 4.68 5.23
N ASP A 167 2.15 5.91 5.27
CA ASP A 167 2.57 6.66 4.08
C ASP A 167 3.75 5.97 3.37
N ILE A 168 4.71 5.42 4.13
CA ILE A 168 5.77 4.55 3.60
C ILE A 168 5.16 3.31 2.92
N LEU A 169 4.22 2.63 3.56
CA LEU A 169 3.58 1.45 2.98
C LEU A 169 2.81 1.79 1.69
N VAL A 170 2.09 2.92 1.65
CA VAL A 170 1.37 3.39 0.46
C VAL A 170 2.33 3.55 -0.71
N ILE A 171 3.41 4.32 -0.54
CA ILE A 171 4.33 4.58 -1.65
C ILE A 171 5.10 3.33 -2.07
N GLU A 172 5.44 2.44 -1.14
CA GLU A 172 6.11 1.17 -1.42
C GLU A 172 5.23 0.23 -2.23
N ILE A 173 3.97 0.04 -1.82
CA ILE A 173 3.02 -0.84 -2.53
C ILE A 173 2.75 -0.30 -3.94
N ILE A 174 2.60 1.01 -4.11
CA ILE A 174 2.39 1.62 -5.43
C ILE A 174 3.64 1.44 -6.31
N GLU A 175 4.84 1.62 -5.76
CA GLU A 175 6.07 1.38 -6.52
C GLU A 175 6.17 -0.07 -6.99
N MET A 176 5.78 -1.02 -6.14
CA MET A 176 5.72 -2.44 -6.50
C MET A 176 4.66 -2.72 -7.57
N ILE A 177 3.49 -2.09 -7.51
CA ILE A 177 2.47 -2.18 -8.57
C ILE A 177 3.03 -1.68 -9.90
N VAL A 178 3.68 -0.51 -9.92
CA VAL A 178 4.30 0.02 -11.14
C VAL A 178 5.40 -0.92 -11.64
N TYR A 179 6.21 -1.49 -10.74
CA TYR A 179 7.24 -2.47 -11.10
C TYR A 179 6.64 -3.69 -11.81
N VAL A 180 5.61 -4.29 -11.20
CA VAL A 180 4.90 -5.43 -11.77
C VAL A 180 4.29 -5.06 -13.12
N GLU A 181 3.63 -3.90 -13.21
CA GLU A 181 2.93 -3.45 -14.42
C GLU A 181 3.86 -3.08 -15.59
N ARG A 182 5.01 -2.46 -15.31
CA ARG A 182 5.86 -1.85 -16.35
C ARG A 182 7.17 -2.59 -16.63
N PHE A 183 7.71 -3.31 -15.65
CA PHE A 183 9.10 -3.78 -15.72
C PHE A 183 9.25 -5.29 -15.54
N MET A 184 8.31 -5.96 -14.85
CA MET A 184 8.34 -7.41 -14.72
C MET A 184 8.16 -8.07 -16.10
N LEU A 185 9.17 -8.83 -16.52
CA LEU A 185 9.22 -9.48 -17.84
C LEU A 185 8.23 -10.64 -17.94
N PHE A 186 7.66 -10.80 -19.14
CA PHE A 186 6.72 -11.87 -19.49
C PHE A 186 7.40 -12.98 -20.29
N LEU A 187 6.79 -14.17 -20.26
CA LEU A 187 6.94 -15.18 -21.30
C LEU A 187 5.57 -15.60 -21.83
#